data_AF-M1FE67-F1
#
_entry.id   AF-M1FE67-F1
#
_cell.length_a   1.000
_cell.length_b   1.000
_cell.length_c   1.000
_cell.angle_alpha   90.00
_cell.angle_beta   90.00
_cell.angle_gamma   90.00
#
_symmetry.space_group_name_H-M   'P 1'
#
loop_
_entity.id
_entity.type
_entity.pdbx_description
1 polymer ?
#
loop_
_entity_poly.entity_id
_entity_poly.type
_entity_poly.pdbx_seq_one_letter_code
_entity_poly.pdbx_strand_id
1 'polypeptide(L)' 'MAQKAVITSRCSIRQACEAFSVSESCYRYRAKLSSENAEIADLLVRLTHNQRNCVTATVILTH' A
#
# COMPACT_ATOMS: atom_id res chain seq x y z
N MET A 1 10.15 1.00 -7.28
CA MET A 1 11.34 1.86 -7.54
C MET A 1 12.60 1.03 -7.69
N ALA A 2 13.02 0.25 -6.69
CA ALA A 2 14.20 -0.63 -6.78
C ALA A 2 14.17 -1.63 -7.96
N GLN A 3 13.05 -2.33 -8.20
CA GLN A 3 12.91 -3.22 -9.39
C GLN A 3 13.10 -2.46 -10.72
N LYS A 4 12.61 -1.22 -10.79
CA LYS A 4 12.71 -0.40 -12.01
C LYS A 4 14.16 0.02 -12.27
N ALA A 5 14.93 0.27 -11.22
CA ALA A 5 16.37 0.56 -11.32
C ALA A 5 17.18 -0.66 -11.78
N VAL A 6 16.88 -1.87 -11.28
CA VAL A 6 17.52 -3.11 -11.75
C VAL A 6 17.25 -3.33 -13.25
N ILE A 7 16.01 -3.11 -13.69
CA ILE A 7 15.61 -3.28 -15.10
C ILE A 7 16.22 -2.20 -16.00
N THR A 8 16.25 -0.94 -15.55
CA THR A 8 16.63 0.20 -16.39
C THR A 8 18.14 0.46 -16.39
N SER A 9 18.79 0.31 -15.23
CA SER A 9 20.20 0.67 -15.03
C SER A 9 21.16 -0.53 -15.01
N ARG A 10 20.68 -1.75 -15.31
CA ARG A 10 21.46 -3.01 -15.22
C ARG A 10 22.24 -3.17 -13.90
N CYS A 11 21.74 -2.61 -12.80
CA CYS A 11 22.36 -2.77 -11.49
C CYS A 11 21.95 -4.11 -10.87
N SER A 12 22.85 -4.72 -10.09
CA SER A 12 22.52 -5.95 -9.36
C SER A 12 21.46 -5.68 -8.29
N ILE A 13 20.70 -6.72 -7.92
CA ILE A 13 19.65 -6.62 -6.89
C ILE A 13 20.23 -6.04 -5.58
N ARG A 14 21.43 -6.49 -5.19
CA ARG A 14 22.14 -5.96 -4.00
C ARG A 14 22.40 -4.47 -4.09
N GLN A 15 22.92 -3.99 -5.22
CA GLN A 15 23.20 -2.56 -5.43
C GLN A 15 21.92 -1.73 -5.42
N ALA A 16 20.83 -2.23 -5.98
CA ALA A 16 19.54 -1.57 -5.89
C ALA A 16 19.01 -1.57 -4.45
N CYS A 17 19.13 -2.67 -3.71
CA CYS A 17 18.71 -2.74 -2.31
C CYS A 17 19.48 -1.73 -1.43
N GLU A 18 20.79 -1.62 -1.60
CA GLU A 18 21.63 -0.63 -0.89
C GLU A 18 21.26 0.81 -1.28
N ALA A 19 21.14 1.10 -2.58
CA ALA A 19 20.84 2.46 -3.06
C ALA A 19 19.47 2.99 -2.59
N PHE A 20 18.48 2.10 -2.47
CA PHE A 20 17.14 2.46 -2.02
C PHE A 20 16.89 2.16 -0.53
N SER A 21 17.91 1.70 0.21
CA SER A 21 17.80 1.27 1.62
C SER A 21 16.61 0.33 1.86
N VAL A 22 16.39 -0.61 0.92
CA VAL A 22 15.35 -1.63 1.01
C VAL A 22 15.96 -3.00 1.26
N SER A 23 15.29 -3.85 2.04
CA SER A 23 15.74 -5.22 2.24
C SER A 23 15.54 -6.08 0.97
N GLU A 24 16.35 -7.12 0.79
CA GLU A 24 16.14 -8.08 -0.30
C GLU A 24 14.76 -8.77 -0.23
N SER A 25 14.23 -8.96 0.98
CA SER A 25 12.87 -9.46 1.21
C SER A 25 11.82 -8.50 0.66
N CYS A 26 11.97 -7.19 0.89
CA CYS A 26 11.13 -6.16 0.28
C CYS A 26 11.29 -6.10 -1.24
N TYR A 27 12.49 -6.34 -1.77
CA TYR A 27 12.72 -6.41 -3.21
C TYR A 27 11.99 -7.59 -3.87
N ARG A 28 12.05 -8.77 -3.22
CA ARG A 28 11.37 -10.00 -3.65
C ARG A 28 9.86 -9.96 -3.40
N TYR A 29 9.39 -9.07 -2.54
CA TYR A 29 7.97 -8.88 -2.31
C TYR A 29 7.30 -8.38 -3.59
N ARG A 30 6.65 -9.30 -4.29
CA ARG A 30 5.73 -8.98 -5.37
C ARG A 30 4.40 -8.65 -4.73
N ALA A 31 3.93 -7.41 -4.87
CA ALA A 31 2.57 -7.05 -4.50
C ALA A 31 1.63 -8.03 -5.19
N LYS A 32 1.06 -8.97 -4.42
CA LYS A 32 -0.02 -9.80 -4.90
C LYS A 32 -1.20 -8.85 -5.03
N LEU A 33 -1.56 -8.52 -6.27
CA LEU A 33 -2.90 -8.04 -6.59
C LEU A 33 -3.84 -9.25 -6.44
N SER A 34 -3.92 -9.80 -5.23
CA SER A 34 -4.91 -10.81 -4.88
C SER A 34 -6.24 -10.09 -4.90
N SER A 35 -7.28 -10.70 -5.48
CA SER A 35 -8.66 -10.20 -5.35
C SER A 35 -8.99 -9.90 -3.90
N GLU A 36 -8.47 -10.71 -2.97
CA GLU A 36 -8.52 -10.50 -1.53
C GLU A 36 -7.95 -9.15 -1.07
N ASN A 37 -6.82 -8.68 -1.62
CA ASN A 37 -6.27 -7.38 -1.26
C ASN A 37 -7.15 -6.22 -1.78
N ALA A 38 -7.83 -6.41 -2.90
CA ALA A 38 -8.79 -5.44 -3.42
C ALA A 38 -10.08 -5.44 -2.58
N GLU A 39 -10.55 -6.61 -2.15
CA GLU A 39 -11.69 -6.75 -1.24
C GLU A 39 -11.39 -6.15 0.14
N ILE A 40 -10.19 -6.37 0.68
CA ILE A 40 -9.74 -5.74 1.93
C ILE A 40 -9.67 -4.22 1.76
N ALA A 41 -9.12 -3.73 0.65
CA ALA A 41 -9.07 -2.29 0.39
C ALA A 41 -10.47 -1.67 0.27
N ASP A 42 -11.39 -2.33 -0.44
CA ASP A 42 -12.80 -1.91 -0.54
C ASP A 42 -13.50 -1.93 0.83
N LEU A 43 -13.26 -2.96 1.64
CA LEU A 43 -13.79 -3.06 3.00
C LEU A 43 -13.26 -1.93 3.89
N LEU A 44 -11.96 -1.61 3.82
CA LEU A 44 -11.36 -0.51 4.58
C LEU A 44 -11.93 0.84 4.15
N VAL A 45 -12.13 1.06 2.84
CA VAL A 45 -12.75 2.29 2.34
C VAL A 45 -14.19 2.43 2.84
N ARG A 46 -14.99 1.37 2.78
CA ARG A 46 -16.37 1.37 3.32
C ARG A 46 -16.40 1.61 4.82
N LEU A 47 -15.51 0.99 5.59
CA LEU A 47 -15.40 1.22 7.03
C LEU A 47 -15.05 2.67 7.34
N THR A 48 -14.09 3.25 6.63
CA THR A 48 -13.65 4.64 6.85
C THR A 48 -14.73 5.65 6.41
N HIS A 49 -15.44 5.36 5.33
CA HIS A 49 -16.57 6.17 4.86
C HIS A 49 -17.76 6.09 5.83
N ASN A 50 -18.08 4.90 6.35
CA ASN A 50 -19.11 4.73 7.37
C ASN A 50 -18.71 5.38 8.69
N GLN A 51 -17.44 5.33 9.10
CA GLN A 51 -16.95 6.09 10.25
C GLN A 51 -17.16 7.59 10.03
N ARG A 52 -16.89 8.11 8.84
CA ARG A 52 -17.13 9.53 8.53
C ARG A 52 -18.61 9.90 8.59
N ASN A 53 -19.49 9.04 8.06
CA ASN A 53 -20.94 9.23 8.13
C ASN A 53 -21.49 9.17 9.56
N CYS A 54 -21.05 8.20 10.37
CA CYS A 54 -21.46 8.08 11.77
C CYS A 54 -20.96 9.26 12.61
N VAL A 55 -19.74 9.75 12.35
CA VAL A 55 -19.21 10.94 13.01
C VAL A 55 -19.99 12.20 12.60
N THR A 56 -20.32 12.37 11.32
CA THR A 56 -21.16 13.52 10.89
C THR A 56 -22.60 13.43 11.40
N ALA A 57 -23.19 12.24 11.44
CA ALA A 57 -24.55 12.04 11.97
C ALA A 57 -24.61 12.31 13.48
N THR A 58 -23.55 11.97 14.23
CA THR A 58 -23.47 12.28 15.66
C THR A 58 -23.38 13.79 15.89
N VAL A 59 -22.56 14.50 15.11
CA VAL A 59 -22.39 15.96 15.23
C VAL A 59 -23.68 16.73 14.89
N ILE A 60 -24.49 16.26 13.94
CA ILE A 60 -25.77 16.89 13.55
C ILE A 60 -26.89 16.62 14.56
N LEU A 61 -26.87 15.48 15.29
CA LEU A 61 -27.87 15.12 16.30
C LEU A 61 -27.56 15.65 17.71
N THR A 62 -26.36 16.18 17.94
CA THR A 62 -25.93 16.75 19.23
C THR A 62 -26.03 18.28 19.31
N HIS A 63 -26.67 18.93 18.34
CA HIS A 63 -26.90 20.38 18.32
C HIS A 63 -28.37 20.69 18.05
#